data_AF-A0A5S4X1K5-F1
#
_entry.id   AF-A0A5S4X1K5-F1
#
_cell.length_a   1.000
_cell.length_b   1.000
_cell.length_c   1.000
_cell.angle_alpha   90.00
_cell.angle_beta   90.00
_cell.angle_gamma   90.00
#
_symmetry.space_group_name_H-M   'P 1'
#
loop_
_entity.id
_entity.type
_entity.pdbx_description
1 polymer ?
#
loop_
_entity_poly.entity_id
_entity_poly.type
_entity_poly.pdbx_seq_one_letter_code
_entity_poly.pdbx_strand_id
1 'polypeptide(L)' 'MMRFNCEFKHQDTGARKTIVASLSQAECQSIKSLRKHKGIETAEVTAEAYALRKAYAEVPDGFRHIQPPTVIRLS' A
#
# COMPACT_ATOMS: atom_id res chain seq x y z
N MET A 1 9.05 -1.65 10.58
CA MET A 1 7.88 -0.90 10.07
C MET A 1 7.69 -1.28 8.61
N MET A 2 6.49 -1.68 8.19
CA MET A 2 6.25 -2.12 6.81
C MET A 2 6.06 -0.91 5.90
N ARG A 3 6.75 -0.89 4.76
CA ARG A 3 6.68 0.17 3.75
C ARG A 3 6.32 -0.43 2.39
N PHE A 4 5.54 0.32 1.62
CA PHE A 4 5.05 -0.12 0.31
C PHE A 4 5.23 0.98 -0.72
N ASN A 5 5.66 0.61 -1.92
CA ASN A 5 5.59 1.46 -3.10
C ASN A 5 4.21 1.33 -3.72
N CYS A 6 3.49 2.44 -3.85
CA CYS A 6 2.20 2.52 -4.53
C CYS A 6 2.37 3.36 -5.81
N GLU A 7 2.16 2.75 -6.98
CA GLU A 7 2.32 3.43 -8.26
C GLU A 7 0.97 3.87 -8.82
N PHE A 8 0.90 5.13 -9.24
CA PHE A 8 -0.29 5.77 -9.77
C PHE A 8 -0.03 6.37 -11.16
N LYS A 9 -1.08 6.38 -11.98
CA LYS A 9 -1.12 7.05 -13.27
C LYS A 9 -2.39 7.88 -13.38
N HIS A 10 -2.25 9.13 -13.81
CA HIS A 10 -3.37 9.97 -14.23
C HIS A 10 -3.83 9.53 -15.62
N GLN A 11 -5.12 9.24 -15.80
CA GLN A 11 -5.62 8.67 -17.05
C GLN A 11 -5.51 9.66 -18.22
N ASP A 12 -5.87 10.92 -18.00
CA ASP A 12 -5.94 11.91 -19.09
C ASP A 12 -4.58 12.47 -19.52
N THR A 13 -3.69 12.74 -18.55
CA THR A 13 -2.37 13.36 -18.82
C THR A 13 -1.26 12.32 -18.97
N GLY A 14 -1.52 11.07 -18.58
CA GLY A 14 -0.50 10.02 -18.51
C GLY A 14 0.55 10.22 -17.42
N ALA A 15 0.44 11.28 -16.59
CA ALA A 15 1.37 11.59 -15.52
C ALA A 15 1.46 10.41 -14.53
N ARG A 16 2.68 10.11 -14.07
CA ARG A 16 2.93 9.03 -13.11
C ARG A 16 3.39 9.59 -11.78
N LYS A 17 2.96 8.96 -10.69
CA LYS A 17 3.40 9.30 -9.34
C LYS A 17 3.56 8.02 -8.52
N THR A 18 4.62 7.97 -7.73
CA THR A 18 4.86 6.86 -6.79
C THR A 18 4.83 7.41 -5.37
N ILE A 19 4.03 6.78 -4.51
CA ILE A 19 3.93 7.13 -3.09
C ILE A 19 4.51 5.98 -2.25
N VAL A 20 5.40 6.30 -1.32
CA VAL A 20 5.91 5.35 -0.34
C VAL A 20 5.02 5.37 0.90
N ALA A 21 4.06 4.46 0.95
CA ALA A 21 3.14 4.34 2.07
C ALA A 21 3.79 3.57 3.23
N SER A 22 3.66 4.13 4.43
CA SER A 22 4.21 3.58 5.66
C SER A 22 3.10 3.14 6.60
N LEU A 23 3.07 1.85 6.96
CA LEU A 23 2.10 1.35 7.93
C LEU A 23 2.48 1.81 9.34
N SER A 24 1.48 2.24 10.11
CA SER A 24 1.63 2.54 11.53
C SER A 24 1.97 1.28 12.33
N GLN A 25 2.39 1.46 13.58
CA GLN A 25 2.64 0.34 14.48
C GLN A 25 1.38 -0.52 14.72
N ALA A 26 0.21 0.11 14.89
CA ALA A 26 -1.06 -0.58 15.08
C ALA A 26 -1.45 -1.40 13.84
N GLU A 27 -1.32 -0.84 12.65
CA GLU A 27 -1.57 -1.56 11.38
C GLU A 27 -0.60 -2.73 11.24
N CYS A 28 0.69 -2.55 11.55
CA CYS A 28 1.67 -3.64 11.53
C CYS A 28 1.28 -4.78 12.50
N GLN A 29 0.74 -4.48 13.68
CA GLN A 29 0.28 -5.50 14.63
C GLN A 29 -0.98 -6.22 14.12
N SER A 30 -1.90 -5.48 13.49
CA SER A 30 -3.07 -6.06 12.82
C SER A 30 -2.65 -7.09 11.75
N ILE A 31 -1.68 -6.75 10.90
CA ILE A 31 -1.15 -7.67 9.87
C ILE A 31 -0.51 -8.92 10.50
N LYS A 32 0.26 -8.77 11.58
CA LYS A 32 0.84 -9.91 12.29
C LYS A 32 -0.25 -10.84 12.86
N SER A 33 -1.30 -10.27 13.43
CA SER A 33 -2.45 -11.03 13.94
C SER A 33 -3.17 -11.77 12.82
N LEU A 34 -3.46 -11.10 11.71
CA LEU A 34 -4.09 -11.71 10.53
C LEU A 34 -3.25 -12.86 9.98
N ARG A 35 -1.93 -12.70 9.88
CA ARG A 35 -1.04 -13.76 9.43
C ARG A 35 -1.12 -15.00 10.32
N LYS A 36 -1.24 -14.80 11.64
CA LYS A 36 -1.38 -15.89 12.62
C LYS A 36 -2.72 -16.61 12.54
N HIS A 37 -3.81 -15.87 12.32
CA HIS A 37 -5.18 -16.40 12.49
C HIS A 37 -5.96 -16.66 11.19
N LYS A 38 -5.61 -15.96 10.10
CA LYS A 38 -6.33 -15.96 8.81
C LYS A 38 -5.44 -16.32 7.62
N GLY A 39 -4.15 -16.57 7.86
CA GLY A 39 -3.19 -16.95 6.82
C GLY A 39 -2.47 -15.77 6.17
N ILE A 40 -1.48 -16.11 5.35
CA ILE A 40 -0.57 -15.13 4.74
C ILE A 40 -1.26 -14.25 3.70
N GLU A 41 -2.10 -14.83 2.85
CA GLU A 41 -2.82 -14.12 1.78
C GLU A 41 -3.71 -13.00 2.33
N THR A 42 -4.56 -13.32 3.30
CA THR A 42 -5.42 -12.31 3.98
C THR A 42 -4.60 -11.18 4.58
N ALA A 43 -3.45 -11.51 5.18
CA ALA A 43 -2.57 -10.52 5.78
C ALA A 43 -1.91 -9.60 4.74
N GLU A 44 -1.49 -10.15 3.60
CA GLU A 44 -0.87 -9.39 2.51
C GLU A 44 -1.87 -8.46 1.83
N VAL A 45 -3.06 -8.96 1.47
CA VAL A 45 -4.15 -8.15 0.90
C VAL A 45 -4.53 -7.00 1.84
N THR A 46 -4.60 -7.26 3.15
CA THR A 46 -4.91 -6.22 4.13
C THR A 46 -3.79 -5.19 4.23
N ALA A 47 -2.53 -5.62 4.15
CA ALA A 47 -1.38 -4.72 4.21
C ALA A 47 -1.33 -3.79 2.98
N GLU A 48 -1.60 -4.35 1.80
CA GLU A 48 -1.74 -3.59 0.54
C GLU A 48 -2.89 -2.59 0.63
N ALA A 49 -4.05 -2.99 1.16
CA ALA A 49 -5.19 -2.09 1.35
C ALA A 49 -4.86 -0.92 2.29
N TYR A 50 -4.15 -1.17 3.40
CA TYR A 50 -3.67 -0.09 4.27
C TYR A 50 -2.70 0.85 3.55
N ALA A 51 -1.79 0.31 2.75
CA ALA A 51 -0.84 1.10 1.96
C ALA A 51 -1.56 1.99 0.93
N LEU A 52 -2.47 1.42 0.15
CA LEU A 52 -3.26 2.18 -0.84
C LEU A 52 -4.09 3.27 -0.19
N ARG A 53 -4.79 2.97 0.90
CA ARG A 53 -5.60 3.97 1.62
C ARG A 53 -4.78 5.19 2.03
N LYS A 54 -3.55 4.99 2.50
CA LYS A 54 -2.64 6.09 2.85
C LYS A 54 -2.15 6.82 1.61
N ALA A 55 -1.72 6.07 0.60
CA ALA A 55 -1.20 6.66 -0.63
C ALA A 55 -2.25 7.52 -1.37
N TYR A 56 -3.52 7.10 -1.35
CA TYR A 56 -4.63 7.87 -1.91
C TYR A 56 -4.87 9.21 -1.19
N ALA A 57 -4.47 9.34 0.08
CA ALA A 57 -4.56 10.62 0.79
C ALA A 57 -3.50 11.64 0.34
N GLU A 58 -2.44 11.19 -0.37
CA GLU A 58 -1.30 12.01 -0.81
C GLU A 58 -1.27 12.22 -2.35
N VAL A 59 -2.14 11.53 -3.08
CA VAL A 59 -2.21 11.60 -4.53
C VAL A 59 -3.31 12.60 -4.94
N PRO A 60 -3.06 13.50 -5.90
CA PRO A 60 -4.11 14.38 -6.42
C PRO A 60 -5.25 13.58 -7.06
N ASP A 61 -6.41 14.23 -7.18
CA ASP A 61 -7.55 13.67 -7.91
C ASP A 61 -7.17 13.28 -9.35
N GLY A 62 -7.85 12.27 -9.89
CA GLY A 62 -7.61 11.75 -11.24
C GLY A 62 -6.50 10.70 -11.35
N PHE A 63 -5.67 10.53 -10.33
CA PHE A 63 -4.69 9.45 -10.28
C PHE A 63 -5.30 8.12 -9.84
N ARG A 64 -5.01 7.05 -10.58
CA ARG A 64 -5.41 5.67 -10.27
C ARG A 64 -4.19 4.79 -10.08
N HIS A 65 -4.23 3.89 -9.10
CA HIS A 65 -3.16 2.91 -8.94
C HIS A 65 -3.15 1.98 -10.16
N ILE A 66 -1.95 1.58 -10.60
CA ILE A 66 -1.79 0.77 -11.83
C ILE A 66 -1.37 -0.67 -11.56
N GLN A 67 -0.91 -0.97 -10.35
CA GLN A 67 -0.50 -2.29 -9.92
C GLN A 67 -0.66 -2.43 -8.39
N PRO A 68 -0.69 -3.67 -7.87
CA PRO A 68 -0.66 -3.90 -6.43
C PRO A 68 0.56 -3.23 -5.77
N PRO A 69 0.43 -2.71 -4.53
CA PRO A 69 1.56 -2.15 -3.81
C PRO A 69 2.67 -3.18 -3.61
N THR A 70 3.92 -2.75 -3.79
CA THR A 70 5.08 -3.65 -3.60
C THR A 70 5.79 -3.34 -2.29
N VAL A 71 6.10 -4.37 -1.50
CA VAL A 71 6.82 -4.22 -0.23
C VAL A 71 8.24 -3.74 -0.48
N ILE A 72 8.65 -2.67 0.19
CA ILE A 72 10.03 -2.21 0.19
C ILE A 72 10.81 -3.07 1.18
N ARG A 73 11.72 -3.91 0.68
CA ARG A 73 12.69 -4.63 1.51
C ARG A 73 13.88 -3.70 1.74
N LEU A 74 14.02 -3.21 2.98
CA LEU A 74 15.26 -2.57 3.42
C LEU A 74 16.26 -3.70 3.69
N SER A 75 17.24 -3.86 2.81
CA SER A 75 18.43 -4.71 3.00
C SER A 75 19.34 -4.14 4.08
#